data_AF-A0A7V4GZ29-F1
#
_entry.id   AF-A0A7V4GZ29-F1
#
_cell.length_a   1.000
_cell.length_b   1.000
_cell.length_c   1.000
_cell.angle_alpha   90.00
_cell.angle_beta   90.00
_cell.angle_gamma   90.00
#
_symmetry.space_group_name_H-M   'P 1'
#
loop_
_entity.id
_entity.type
_entity.pdbx_description
1 polymer ?
#
loop_
_entity_poly.entity_id
_entity_poly.type
_entity_poly.pdbx_seq_one_letter_code
_entity_poly.pdbx_strand_id
1 'polypeptide(L)'
;LLSWAPYRDLRKKIRFRYVFAPSDESGTDVPGDSIWKRTLFDTHFYTFGTERYLSVKNIWKMHDVAAVVPYDAVCVLVNTTKYGGGGIFNFYTVCTADNNASYFVFCHEFGHAFAGLADEYYDSEVAYEGFYNLKKEPWEPNITTLVQFEKKWKDMLEPGTPVPTPPSDQYKNKIGVFEGGGYMAKGIYRPWINCSMRGVVNDGFCPVCKRAITRMVNFISDN
;
A
#
# COMPACT_ATOMS: atom_id res chain seq x y z
N LEU A 1 12.54 0.40 2.62
CA LEU A 1 11.84 1.69 2.88
C LEU A 1 12.71 2.92 2.60
N LEU A 2 13.78 3.18 3.36
CA LEU A 2 14.57 4.42 3.24
C LEU A 2 15.34 4.62 1.92
N SER A 3 15.32 3.65 1.01
CA SER A 3 15.83 3.80 -0.35
C SER A 3 14.85 4.56 -1.26
N TRP A 4 13.55 4.58 -0.92
CA TRP A 4 12.50 5.16 -1.76
C TRP A 4 12.14 6.58 -1.32
N ALA A 5 11.85 7.45 -2.27
CA ALA A 5 11.27 8.76 -2.01
C ALA A 5 9.75 8.65 -1.72
N PRO A 6 9.21 9.40 -0.73
CA PRO A 6 9.88 10.48 0.01
C PRO A 6 10.55 10.02 1.32
N TYR A 7 10.45 8.74 1.70
CA TYR A 7 11.00 8.22 2.96
C TYR A 7 12.51 8.49 3.11
N ARG A 8 13.27 8.35 2.02
CA ARG A 8 14.71 8.67 1.96
C ARG A 8 15.00 10.11 2.40
N ASP A 9 14.22 11.05 1.90
CA ASP A 9 14.43 12.48 2.11
C ASP A 9 13.96 12.88 3.53
N LEU A 10 13.00 12.13 4.07
CA LEU A 10 12.44 12.28 5.42
C LEU A 10 13.13 11.39 6.47
N ARG A 11 14.26 10.74 6.15
CA ARG A 11 14.91 9.73 7.02
C ARG A 11 15.20 10.22 8.45
N LYS A 12 15.39 11.52 8.66
CA LYS A 12 15.64 12.12 9.98
C LYS A 12 14.42 12.02 10.91
N LYS A 13 13.21 11.96 10.33
CA LYS A 13 11.91 11.87 11.03
C LYS A 13 11.44 10.42 11.24
N ILE A 14 12.17 9.44 10.73
CA ILE A 14 11.77 8.03 10.76
C ILE A 14 12.72 7.26 11.67
N ARG A 15 12.16 6.44 12.57
CA ARG A 15 12.90 5.52 13.44
C ARG A 15 12.44 4.10 13.18
N PHE A 16 13.39 3.17 13.09
CA PHE A 16 13.11 1.74 13.00
C PHE A 16 13.48 1.08 14.33
N ARG A 17 12.58 0.25 14.83
CA ARG A 17 12.81 -0.64 15.96
C ARG A 17 12.59 -2.06 15.47
N TYR A 18 13.63 -2.88 15.59
CA TYR A 18 13.53 -4.29 15.26
C TYR A 18 13.22 -5.06 16.55
N VAL A 19 12.12 -5.81 16.55
CA VAL A 19 11.74 -6.69 17.66
C VAL A 19 11.95 -8.11 17.19
N PHE A 20 12.92 -8.81 17.79
CA PHE A 20 13.14 -10.21 17.51
C PHE A 20 12.07 -11.05 18.24
N ALA A 21 11.24 -11.74 17.46
CA ALA A 21 10.09 -12.47 17.95
C ALA A 21 10.11 -13.91 17.40
N PRO A 22 10.70 -14.87 18.14
CA PRO A 22 10.92 -16.22 17.63
C PRO A 22 9.60 -16.97 17.41
N SER A 23 9.58 -17.82 16.38
CA SER A 23 8.51 -18.77 16.07
C SER A 23 9.01 -20.20 16.23
N ASP A 24 8.12 -21.14 16.55
CA ASP A 24 8.49 -22.55 16.74
C ASP A 24 8.90 -23.23 15.41
N GLU A 25 8.29 -22.80 14.31
CA GLU A 25 8.59 -23.30 12.97
C GLU A 25 8.98 -22.17 12.01
N SER A 26 9.88 -22.49 11.06
CA SER A 26 10.21 -21.61 9.94
C SER A 26 9.09 -21.65 8.88
N GLY A 27 8.80 -20.49 8.29
CA GLY A 27 7.77 -20.35 7.26
C GLY A 27 6.52 -19.65 7.77
N THR A 28 5.39 -20.01 7.17
CA THR A 28 4.05 -19.47 7.44
C THR A 28 3.03 -20.46 6.88
N ASP A 29 1.75 -20.31 7.23
CA ASP A 29 0.69 -21.16 6.67
C ASP A 29 0.48 -20.87 5.17
N VAL A 30 0.29 -21.93 4.39
CA VAL A 30 -0.11 -21.89 2.98
C VAL A 30 -1.31 -22.84 2.81
N PRO A 31 -2.53 -22.41 3.19
CA PRO A 31 -3.70 -23.29 3.23
C PRO A 31 -4.03 -23.95 1.89
N GLY A 32 -3.82 -23.25 0.76
CA GLY A 32 -4.01 -23.82 -0.57
C GLY A 32 -3.12 -25.02 -0.88
N ASP A 33 -1.97 -25.12 -0.21
CA ASP A 33 -1.02 -26.24 -0.31
C ASP A 33 -1.13 -27.19 0.89
N SER A 34 -2.15 -27.03 1.75
CA SER A 34 -2.33 -27.77 3.01
C SER A 34 -1.14 -27.67 3.98
N ILE A 35 -0.40 -26.55 3.93
CA ILE A 35 0.74 -26.28 4.81
C ILE A 35 0.29 -25.44 6.00
N TRP A 36 0.55 -25.94 7.21
CA TRP A 36 0.29 -25.25 8.48
C TRP A 36 1.56 -25.29 9.34
N LYS A 37 1.97 -24.14 9.88
CA LYS A 37 3.19 -23.90 10.63
C LYS A 37 2.86 -23.24 11.96
N ARG A 38 3.46 -23.75 13.05
CA ARG A 38 3.37 -23.09 14.36
C ARG A 38 4.25 -21.85 14.38
N THR A 39 3.67 -20.72 14.02
CA THR A 39 4.35 -19.42 14.02
C THR A 39 3.73 -18.49 15.05
N LEU A 40 4.51 -17.54 15.56
CA LEU A 40 4.09 -16.70 16.67
C LEU A 40 2.82 -15.87 16.39
N PHE A 41 2.64 -15.46 15.13
CA PHE A 41 1.56 -14.58 14.71
C PHE A 41 0.50 -15.26 13.83
N ASP A 42 0.63 -16.57 13.56
CA ASP A 42 -0.23 -17.33 12.65
C ASP A 42 -0.47 -16.58 11.33
N THR A 43 0.61 -16.14 10.69
CA THR A 43 0.52 -15.53 9.36
C THR A 43 0.10 -16.59 8.35
N HIS A 44 -0.74 -16.21 7.38
CA HIS A 44 -1.23 -17.14 6.37
C HIS A 44 -1.50 -16.49 5.02
N PHE A 45 -1.23 -17.24 3.95
CA PHE A 45 -1.69 -16.94 2.59
C PHE A 45 -3.16 -17.32 2.39
N TYR A 46 -3.71 -17.04 1.20
CA TYR A 46 -5.09 -17.39 0.84
C TYR A 46 -6.17 -16.67 1.67
N THR A 47 -5.86 -15.48 2.20
CA THR A 47 -6.86 -14.64 2.88
C THR A 47 -7.99 -14.32 1.88
N PHE A 48 -9.24 -14.60 2.26
CA PHE A 48 -10.43 -14.51 1.40
C PHE A 48 -10.34 -15.28 0.08
N GLY A 49 -9.56 -16.36 0.04
CA GLY A 49 -9.37 -17.19 -1.17
C GLY A 49 -8.38 -16.62 -2.19
N THR A 50 -7.76 -15.46 -1.91
CA THR A 50 -6.75 -14.88 -2.79
C THR A 50 -5.37 -15.41 -2.42
N GLU A 51 -4.77 -16.23 -3.28
CA GLU A 51 -3.50 -16.95 -3.01
C GLU A 51 -2.41 -16.06 -2.40
N ARG A 52 -2.19 -14.89 -3.00
CA ARG A 52 -1.10 -13.96 -2.67
C ARG A 52 -1.42 -13.05 -1.49
N TYR A 53 -2.66 -13.08 -0.98
CA TYR A 53 -3.07 -12.23 0.14
C TYR A 53 -2.60 -12.84 1.47
N LEU A 54 -1.54 -12.24 2.01
CA LEU A 54 -0.92 -12.60 3.26
C LEU A 54 -1.49 -11.74 4.39
N SER A 55 -1.92 -12.37 5.48
CA SER A 55 -2.46 -11.65 6.65
C SER A 55 -1.89 -12.18 7.96
N VAL A 56 -2.07 -11.40 9.03
CA VAL A 56 -1.72 -11.78 10.41
C VAL A 56 -3.01 -12.18 11.11
N LYS A 57 -3.10 -13.43 11.61
CA LYS A 57 -4.29 -13.88 12.33
C LYS A 57 -4.26 -13.46 13.81
N ASN A 58 -3.13 -13.63 14.48
CA ASN A 58 -3.00 -13.33 15.92
C ASN A 58 -2.58 -11.87 16.16
N ILE A 59 -3.45 -10.93 15.79
CA ILE A 59 -3.21 -9.48 15.87
C ILE A 59 -2.89 -9.00 17.29
N TRP A 60 -3.62 -9.49 18.31
CA TRP A 60 -3.35 -9.13 19.70
C TRP A 60 -1.94 -9.54 20.14
N LYS A 61 -1.52 -10.75 19.75
CA LYS A 61 -0.17 -11.25 20.04
C LYS A 61 0.91 -10.42 19.34
N MET A 62 0.65 -9.97 18.11
CA MET A 62 1.53 -9.04 17.39
C MET A 62 1.71 -7.73 18.18
N HIS A 63 0.63 -7.12 18.69
CA HIS A 63 0.72 -5.90 19.48
C HIS A 63 1.36 -6.12 20.85
N ASP A 64 1.06 -7.24 21.54
CA ASP A 64 1.72 -7.60 22.81
C ASP A 64 3.25 -7.67 22.65
N VAL A 65 3.71 -8.26 21.54
CA VAL A 65 5.14 -8.37 21.22
C VAL A 65 5.72 -7.00 20.84
N ALA A 66 5.00 -6.20 20.04
CA ALA A 66 5.46 -4.88 19.63
C ALA A 66 5.53 -3.87 20.80
N ALA A 67 4.77 -4.09 21.88
CA ALA A 67 4.69 -3.20 23.04
C ALA A 67 6.01 -3.03 23.82
N VAL A 68 7.05 -3.84 23.52
CA VAL A 68 8.39 -3.68 24.12
C VAL A 68 9.13 -2.42 23.64
N VAL A 69 8.62 -1.74 22.61
CA VAL A 69 9.15 -0.48 22.09
C VAL A 69 8.00 0.49 21.75
N PRO A 70 8.22 1.81 21.79
CA PRO A 70 7.28 2.77 21.21
C PRO A 70 7.20 2.59 19.69
N TYR A 71 5.99 2.60 19.13
CA TYR A 71 5.75 2.54 17.68
C TYR A 71 4.46 3.28 17.29
N ASP A 72 4.47 3.88 16.09
CA ASP A 72 3.28 4.45 15.44
C ASP A 72 2.72 3.53 14.35
N ALA A 73 3.58 2.68 13.77
CA ALA A 73 3.23 1.70 12.75
C ALA A 73 3.95 0.37 13.03
N VAL A 74 3.27 -0.75 12.75
CA VAL A 74 3.79 -2.10 12.95
C VAL A 74 3.89 -2.84 11.62
N CYS A 75 5.05 -3.47 11.40
CA CYS A 75 5.33 -4.26 10.20
C CYS A 75 5.76 -5.67 10.58
N VAL A 76 5.14 -6.69 9.98
CA VAL A 76 5.48 -8.10 10.14
C VAL A 76 6.21 -8.59 8.90
N LEU A 77 7.43 -9.11 9.08
CA LEU A 77 8.24 -9.71 8.02
C LEU A 77 8.12 -11.23 8.11
N VAL A 78 7.64 -11.86 7.04
CA VAL A 78 7.37 -13.30 7.00
C VAL A 78 8.51 -14.03 6.27
N ASN A 79 9.10 -15.00 6.96
CA ASN A 79 10.22 -15.80 6.45
C ASN A 79 9.76 -16.82 5.40
N THR A 80 9.62 -16.38 4.16
CA THR A 80 9.27 -17.22 3.01
C THR A 80 9.69 -16.54 1.70
N THR A 81 9.95 -17.35 0.67
CA THR A 81 10.25 -16.90 -0.69
C THR A 81 9.00 -16.70 -1.55
N LYS A 82 7.82 -17.14 -1.09
CA LYS A 82 6.54 -16.93 -1.82
C LYS A 82 6.23 -15.43 -1.93
N TYR A 83 5.62 -15.02 -3.05
CA TYR A 83 5.19 -13.63 -3.23
C TYR A 83 3.90 -13.38 -2.43
N GLY A 84 3.89 -12.37 -1.57
CA GLY A 84 2.65 -11.88 -0.96
C GLY A 84 2.87 -10.82 0.10
N GLY A 85 1.77 -10.17 0.45
CA GLY A 85 1.72 -9.10 1.40
C GLY A 85 0.28 -8.68 1.70
N GLY A 86 0.17 -7.69 2.57
CA GLY A 86 -1.07 -7.00 2.86
C GLY A 86 -0.79 -5.76 3.71
N GLY A 87 -1.56 -4.71 3.48
CA GLY A 87 -1.47 -3.45 4.21
C GLY A 87 -2.85 -2.85 4.42
N ILE A 88 -3.19 -2.52 5.66
CA ILE A 88 -4.47 -1.88 6.00
C ILE A 88 -4.15 -0.64 6.83
N PHE A 89 -4.77 0.49 6.46
CA PHE A 89 -4.51 1.80 7.06
C PHE A 89 -4.64 1.77 8.60
N ASN A 90 -3.61 2.24 9.29
CA ASN A 90 -3.47 2.26 10.75
C ASN A 90 -3.65 0.90 11.46
N PHE A 91 -3.47 -0.20 10.73
CA PHE A 91 -3.58 -1.54 11.28
C PHE A 91 -2.22 -2.24 11.33
N TYR A 92 -1.74 -2.75 10.20
CA TYR A 92 -0.39 -3.29 10.06
C TYR A 92 0.02 -3.35 8.59
N THR A 93 1.33 -3.52 8.37
CA THR A 93 1.90 -4.05 7.13
C THR A 93 2.39 -5.47 7.36
N VAL A 94 2.11 -6.39 6.45
CA VAL A 94 2.73 -7.72 6.41
C VAL A 94 3.28 -7.95 5.01
N CYS A 95 4.51 -8.47 4.91
CA CYS A 95 5.07 -8.86 3.63
C CYS A 95 6.05 -10.01 3.81
N THR A 96 6.33 -10.72 2.72
CA THR A 96 7.40 -11.70 2.71
C THR A 96 8.77 -11.02 2.69
N ALA A 97 9.76 -11.68 3.26
CA ALA A 97 11.11 -11.12 3.44
C ALA A 97 12.12 -11.60 2.38
N ASP A 98 11.94 -12.81 1.84
CA ASP A 98 12.93 -13.50 0.99
C ASP A 98 12.46 -13.70 -0.46
N ASN A 99 11.44 -12.96 -0.90
CA ASN A 99 11.07 -12.88 -2.32
C ASN A 99 11.85 -11.76 -3.03
N ASN A 100 12.16 -11.94 -4.32
CA ASN A 100 12.84 -10.91 -5.13
C ASN A 100 12.07 -9.57 -5.19
N ALA A 101 10.75 -9.59 -5.05
CA ALA A 101 9.89 -8.41 -5.02
C ALA A 101 9.64 -7.86 -3.60
N SER A 102 10.21 -8.44 -2.54
CA SER A 102 9.91 -8.06 -1.14
C SER A 102 10.09 -6.56 -0.87
N TYR A 103 11.11 -5.93 -1.46
CA TYR A 103 11.31 -4.48 -1.33
C TYR A 103 10.17 -3.66 -1.93
N PHE A 104 9.66 -4.08 -3.09
CA PHE A 104 8.51 -3.47 -3.74
C PHE A 104 7.25 -3.68 -2.90
N VAL A 105 6.96 -4.95 -2.57
CA VAL A 105 5.76 -5.33 -1.81
C VAL A 105 5.73 -4.60 -0.48
N PHE A 106 6.82 -4.62 0.30
CA PHE A 106 6.88 -3.89 1.57
C PHE A 106 6.50 -2.41 1.40
N CYS A 107 7.05 -1.72 0.40
CA CYS A 107 6.78 -0.30 0.22
C CYS A 107 5.34 -0.04 -0.27
N HIS A 108 4.80 -0.90 -1.14
CA HIS A 108 3.41 -0.87 -1.57
C HIS A 108 2.45 -1.05 -0.38
N GLU A 109 2.62 -2.13 0.38
CA GLU A 109 1.77 -2.43 1.55
C GLU A 109 1.91 -1.38 2.66
N PHE A 110 3.11 -0.84 2.86
CA PHE A 110 3.32 0.27 3.78
C PHE A 110 2.66 1.55 3.28
N GLY A 111 2.52 1.75 1.96
CA GLY A 111 1.73 2.83 1.38
C GLY A 111 0.26 2.80 1.83
N HIS A 112 -0.36 1.61 1.84
CA HIS A 112 -1.69 1.42 2.40
C HIS A 112 -1.72 1.66 3.91
N ALA A 113 -0.88 0.92 4.65
CA ALA A 113 -0.95 0.88 6.10
C ALA A 113 -0.59 2.19 6.78
N PHE A 114 0.39 2.91 6.24
CA PHE A 114 0.89 4.15 6.82
C PHE A 114 0.22 5.38 6.23
N ALA A 115 0.15 5.50 4.91
CA ALA A 115 -0.31 6.72 4.24
C ALA A 115 -1.75 6.68 3.75
N GLY A 116 -2.47 5.56 3.94
CA GLY A 116 -3.86 5.42 3.53
C GLY A 116 -4.05 5.53 2.01
N LEU A 117 -3.04 5.12 1.24
CA LEU A 117 -3.14 5.10 -0.22
C LEU A 117 -4.08 3.97 -0.65
N ALA A 118 -4.89 4.21 -1.68
CA ALA A 118 -5.64 3.17 -2.37
C ALA A 118 -4.76 2.48 -3.43
N ASP A 119 -5.19 1.30 -3.84
CA ASP A 119 -4.72 0.69 -5.07
C ASP A 119 -5.14 1.50 -6.30
N GLU A 120 -4.20 1.67 -7.23
CA GLU A 120 -4.39 2.38 -8.49
C GLU A 120 -4.56 1.43 -9.69
N TYR A 121 -4.49 0.12 -9.47
CA TYR A 121 -4.83 -0.89 -10.49
C TYR A 121 -6.34 -1.12 -10.55
N TYR A 122 -6.78 -1.66 -11.69
CA TYR A 122 -8.19 -1.91 -12.01
C TYR A 122 -8.42 -3.24 -12.73
N ASP A 123 -7.34 -3.96 -13.02
CA ASP A 123 -7.27 -5.19 -13.82
C ASP A 123 -7.03 -6.44 -12.95
N SER A 124 -7.13 -6.33 -11.63
CA SER A 124 -6.98 -7.48 -10.73
C SER A 124 -8.11 -8.49 -10.89
N GLU A 125 -7.79 -9.77 -10.68
CA GLU A 125 -8.74 -10.90 -10.58
C GLU A 125 -9.86 -10.68 -9.55
N VAL A 126 -9.69 -9.67 -8.67
CA VAL A 126 -10.58 -9.26 -7.60
C VAL A 126 -11.33 -7.97 -7.95
N ALA A 127 -11.52 -7.65 -9.24
CA ALA A 127 -12.31 -6.51 -9.69
C ALA A 127 -13.77 -6.65 -9.18
N TYR A 128 -14.02 -6.15 -7.98
CA TYR A 128 -15.35 -6.07 -7.40
C TYR A 128 -16.08 -4.93 -8.12
N GLU A 129 -17.07 -5.29 -8.94
CA GLU A 129 -18.02 -4.29 -9.42
C GLU A 129 -18.66 -3.59 -8.21
N GLY A 130 -18.48 -2.26 -8.14
CA GLY A 130 -19.06 -1.44 -7.07
C GLY A 130 -18.29 -1.41 -5.75
N PHE A 131 -16.99 -1.73 -5.72
CA PHE A 131 -16.17 -1.59 -4.50
C PHE A 131 -16.25 -0.17 -3.91
N TYR A 132 -16.14 0.84 -4.77
CA TYR A 132 -16.37 2.24 -4.39
C TYR A 132 -17.74 2.72 -4.87
N ASN A 133 -18.41 3.51 -4.04
CA ASN A 133 -19.61 4.22 -4.43
C ASN A 133 -19.25 5.45 -5.28
N LEU A 134 -19.48 5.38 -6.60
CA LEU A 134 -19.18 6.45 -7.55
C LEU A 134 -19.90 7.78 -7.28
N LYS A 135 -20.92 7.80 -6.41
CA LYS A 135 -21.61 9.03 -5.97
C LYS A 135 -20.93 9.71 -4.78
N LYS A 136 -19.87 9.12 -4.23
CA LYS A 136 -19.11 9.65 -3.09
C LYS A 136 -17.64 9.78 -3.46
N GLU A 137 -16.98 10.78 -2.89
CA GLU A 137 -15.54 10.92 -3.02
C GLU A 137 -14.84 9.92 -2.08
N PRO A 138 -13.91 9.09 -2.57
CA PRO A 138 -13.07 8.25 -1.72
C PRO A 138 -12.28 9.11 -0.73
N TRP A 139 -11.99 8.59 0.47
CA TRP A 139 -11.18 9.33 1.44
C TRP A 139 -9.68 9.24 1.12
N GLU A 140 -9.29 8.20 0.39
CA GLU A 140 -7.93 7.93 -0.05
C GLU A 140 -7.42 9.06 -0.96
N PRO A 141 -6.17 9.52 -0.77
CA PRO A 141 -5.70 10.75 -1.41
C PRO A 141 -5.28 10.57 -2.88
N ASN A 142 -5.06 9.33 -3.34
CA ASN A 142 -4.49 9.00 -4.65
C ASN A 142 -5.48 8.39 -5.65
N ILE A 143 -6.77 8.36 -5.33
CA ILE A 143 -7.84 8.06 -6.29
C ILE A 143 -8.98 9.07 -6.14
N THR A 144 -9.81 9.23 -7.16
CA THR A 144 -10.97 10.13 -7.12
C THR A 144 -12.13 9.62 -7.96
N THR A 145 -13.36 9.94 -7.57
CA THR A 145 -14.58 9.76 -8.38
C THR A 145 -15.03 11.07 -9.04
N LEU A 146 -14.24 12.14 -8.87
CA LEU A 146 -14.52 13.52 -9.31
C LEU A 146 -15.68 14.22 -8.59
N VAL A 147 -16.23 13.63 -7.53
CA VAL A 147 -17.32 14.22 -6.74
C VAL A 147 -16.83 15.42 -5.91
N GLN A 148 -15.63 15.32 -5.34
CA GLN A 148 -14.96 16.40 -4.58
C GLN A 148 -13.47 16.49 -4.96
N PHE A 149 -13.19 16.57 -6.26
CA PHE A 149 -11.82 16.52 -6.78
C PHE A 149 -10.91 17.66 -6.27
N GLU A 150 -11.49 18.81 -5.92
CA GLU A 150 -10.79 19.93 -5.29
C GLU A 150 -10.10 19.57 -3.97
N LYS A 151 -10.56 18.51 -3.27
CA LYS A 151 -9.92 18.01 -2.05
C LYS A 151 -8.77 17.04 -2.31
N LYS A 152 -8.52 16.67 -3.57
CA LYS A 152 -7.54 15.68 -3.98
C LYS A 152 -6.27 16.34 -4.51
N TRP A 153 -5.90 16.11 -5.76
CA TRP A 153 -4.69 16.66 -6.39
C TRP A 153 -4.99 17.68 -7.49
N LYS A 154 -6.20 18.24 -7.50
CA LYS A 154 -6.57 19.30 -8.45
C LYS A 154 -5.61 20.49 -8.39
N ASP A 155 -5.10 20.82 -7.20
CA ASP A 155 -4.09 21.84 -6.95
C ASP A 155 -2.70 21.53 -7.55
N MET A 156 -2.46 20.29 -7.97
CA MET A 156 -1.22 19.84 -8.60
C MET A 156 -1.31 19.70 -10.12
N LEU A 157 -2.49 19.94 -10.72
CA LEU A 157 -2.64 19.86 -12.18
C LEU A 157 -2.06 21.09 -12.87
N GLU A 158 -1.39 20.88 -14.00
CA GLU A 158 -1.02 21.97 -14.89
C GLU A 158 -2.28 22.62 -15.48
N PRO A 159 -2.34 23.96 -15.62
CA PRO A 159 -3.45 24.62 -16.31
C PRO A 159 -3.71 24.01 -17.69
N GLY A 160 -4.97 23.70 -17.98
CA GLY A 160 -5.37 23.10 -19.25
C GLY A 160 -5.20 21.58 -19.36
N THR A 161 -4.80 20.88 -18.29
CA THR A 161 -4.78 19.40 -18.27
C THR A 161 -6.20 18.85 -18.52
N PRO A 162 -6.40 17.99 -19.53
CA PRO A 162 -7.71 17.39 -19.81
C PRO A 162 -8.21 16.52 -18.65
N VAL A 163 -9.52 16.53 -18.40
CA VAL A 163 -10.19 15.70 -17.40
C VAL A 163 -11.37 14.99 -18.07
N PRO A 164 -11.32 13.66 -18.28
CA PRO A 164 -10.20 12.77 -18.00
C PRO A 164 -8.99 13.02 -18.89
N THR A 165 -7.80 12.71 -18.38
CA THR A 165 -6.54 12.81 -19.13
C THR A 165 -6.33 11.55 -19.97
N PRO A 166 -6.12 11.65 -21.30
CA PRO A 166 -5.85 10.48 -22.12
C PRO A 166 -4.49 9.86 -21.75
N PRO A 167 -4.37 8.52 -21.64
CA PRO A 167 -3.12 7.85 -21.30
C PRO A 167 -2.17 7.78 -22.52
N SER A 168 -1.73 8.93 -23.01
CA SER A 168 -0.80 9.05 -24.14
C SER A 168 0.62 9.43 -23.69
N ASP A 169 1.60 9.29 -24.58
CA ASP A 169 2.99 9.63 -24.30
C ASP A 169 3.18 11.10 -23.86
N GLN A 170 2.30 12.00 -24.33
CA GLN A 170 2.26 13.41 -23.90
C GLN A 170 2.10 13.56 -22.38
N TYR A 171 1.40 12.63 -21.72
CA TYR A 171 1.06 12.69 -20.29
C TYR A 171 1.81 11.65 -19.45
N LYS A 172 2.75 10.90 -20.03
CA LYS A 172 3.47 9.80 -19.38
C LYS A 172 4.17 10.19 -18.08
N ASN A 173 4.69 11.43 -18.02
CA ASN A 173 5.39 11.98 -16.86
C ASN A 173 4.69 13.23 -16.31
N LYS A 174 3.36 13.29 -16.42
CA LYS A 174 2.56 14.41 -15.94
C LYS A 174 1.48 13.95 -14.97
N ILE A 175 1.16 14.84 -14.02
CA ILE A 175 0.00 14.64 -13.15
C ILE A 175 -1.23 14.83 -14.02
N GLY A 176 -2.14 13.86 -13.98
CA GLY A 176 -3.38 13.88 -14.75
C GLY A 176 -4.53 13.31 -13.95
N VAL A 177 -5.61 13.00 -14.66
CA VAL A 177 -6.82 12.38 -14.16
C VAL A 177 -7.09 11.18 -15.07
N PHE A 178 -6.31 10.11 -14.88
CA PHE A 178 -6.36 8.94 -15.74
C PHE A 178 -7.43 7.98 -15.25
N GLU A 179 -8.39 7.63 -16.12
CA GLU A 179 -9.45 6.71 -15.75
C GLU A 179 -8.91 5.29 -15.47
N GLY A 180 -9.51 4.62 -14.49
CA GLY A 180 -9.11 3.35 -13.93
C GLY A 180 -8.34 3.50 -12.61
N GLY A 181 -8.80 2.82 -11.57
CA GLY A 181 -8.14 2.74 -10.27
C GLY A 181 -9.10 2.17 -9.22
N GLY A 182 -8.60 1.84 -8.03
CA GLY A 182 -9.45 1.31 -6.96
C GLY A 182 -10.26 0.09 -7.38
N TYR A 183 -9.65 -0.82 -8.16
CA TYR A 183 -10.28 -2.03 -8.70
C TYR A 183 -11.40 -1.79 -9.74
N MET A 184 -11.63 -0.53 -10.14
CA MET A 184 -12.69 -0.14 -11.08
C MET A 184 -12.12 0.49 -12.34
N ALA A 185 -12.46 -0.06 -13.51
CA ALA A 185 -11.96 0.42 -14.79
C ALA A 185 -12.59 1.75 -15.26
N LYS A 186 -13.76 2.12 -14.71
CA LYS A 186 -14.53 3.32 -15.09
C LYS A 186 -15.02 4.07 -13.86
N GLY A 187 -15.12 5.39 -13.96
CA GLY A 187 -15.64 6.26 -12.91
C GLY A 187 -14.72 6.50 -11.70
N ILE A 188 -13.57 5.82 -11.65
CA ILE A 188 -12.46 6.14 -10.74
C ILE A 188 -11.27 6.58 -11.55
N TYR A 189 -10.54 7.56 -11.03
CA TYR A 189 -9.38 8.14 -11.66
C TYR A 189 -8.18 8.11 -10.72
N ARG A 190 -7.00 7.92 -11.29
CA ARG A 190 -5.70 7.95 -10.62
C ARG A 190 -4.85 9.13 -11.13
N PRO A 191 -3.87 9.61 -10.34
CA PRO A 191 -3.11 10.82 -10.65
C PRO A 191 -2.02 10.64 -11.70
N TRP A 192 -1.63 9.40 -11.98
CA TRP A 192 -0.44 9.10 -12.79
C TRP A 192 -0.63 7.83 -13.60
N ILE A 193 0.04 7.73 -14.76
CA ILE A 193 -0.09 6.53 -15.60
C ILE A 193 0.42 5.30 -14.86
N ASN A 194 1.64 5.34 -14.31
CA ASN A 194 2.25 4.21 -13.61
C ASN A 194 2.82 4.61 -12.23
N CYS A 195 2.38 3.93 -11.17
CA CYS A 195 2.70 4.21 -9.77
C CYS A 195 3.02 2.89 -9.07
N SER A 196 3.80 2.91 -7.99
CA SER A 196 3.97 1.72 -7.12
C SER A 196 2.66 1.23 -6.51
N MET A 197 1.61 2.06 -6.46
CA MET A 197 0.24 1.64 -6.06
C MET A 197 -0.55 1.01 -7.22
N ARG A 198 -0.02 1.01 -8.45
CA ARG A 198 -0.65 0.41 -9.63
C ARG A 198 0.05 -0.87 -10.07
N GLY A 199 1.38 -0.87 -10.09
CA GLY A 199 2.15 -1.99 -10.61
C GLY A 199 3.55 -2.07 -10.01
N VAL A 200 4.28 -3.12 -10.39
CA VAL A 200 5.62 -3.40 -9.85
C VAL A 200 6.65 -2.40 -10.39
N VAL A 201 6.74 -1.25 -9.71
CA VAL A 201 7.71 -0.18 -9.98
C VAL A 201 8.44 0.17 -8.70
N ASN A 202 9.74 -0.10 -8.66
CA ASN A 202 10.59 0.25 -7.53
C ASN A 202 10.83 1.77 -7.47
N ASP A 203 10.74 2.36 -6.28
CA ASP A 203 10.86 3.82 -6.04
C ASP A 203 9.89 4.65 -6.93
N GLY A 204 8.73 4.05 -7.23
CA GLY A 204 7.81 4.49 -8.27
C GLY A 204 6.56 5.20 -7.75
N PHE A 205 6.51 5.65 -6.49
CA PHE A 205 5.38 6.45 -6.03
C PHE A 205 5.21 7.69 -6.91
N CYS A 206 3.99 7.91 -7.40
CA CYS A 206 3.68 9.10 -8.18
C CYS A 206 3.79 10.37 -7.30
N PRO A 207 3.89 11.57 -7.90
CA PRO A 207 3.99 12.81 -7.13
C PRO A 207 2.86 13.02 -6.11
N VAL A 208 1.65 12.58 -6.41
CA VAL A 208 0.50 12.67 -5.50
C VAL A 208 0.65 11.73 -4.30
N CYS A 209 1.06 10.48 -4.51
CA CYS A 209 1.40 9.55 -3.44
C CYS A 209 2.57 10.04 -2.59
N LYS A 210 3.63 10.58 -3.22
CA LYS A 210 4.77 11.19 -2.51
C LYS A 210 4.31 12.35 -1.63
N ARG A 211 3.41 13.21 -2.12
CA ARG A 211 2.82 14.30 -1.33
C ARG A 211 2.01 13.77 -0.14
N ALA A 212 1.18 12.76 -0.35
CA ALA A 212 0.37 12.14 0.71
C ALA A 212 1.25 11.51 1.80
N ILE A 213 2.25 10.71 1.42
CA ILE A 213 3.23 10.13 2.36
C ILE A 213 3.95 11.23 3.14
N THR A 214 4.42 12.28 2.46
CA THR A 214 5.11 13.40 3.11
C THR A 214 4.22 14.09 4.13
N ARG A 215 2.95 14.34 3.79
CA ARG A 215 1.96 14.91 4.72
C ARG A 215 1.77 14.01 5.95
N MET A 216 1.66 12.70 5.76
CA MET A 216 1.50 11.75 6.87
C MET A 216 2.72 11.73 7.80
N VAL A 217 3.94 11.64 7.24
CA VAL A 217 5.18 11.68 8.04
C VAL A 217 5.24 12.99 8.84
N ASN A 218 4.97 14.13 8.22
CA ASN A 218 4.98 15.42 8.92
C ASN A 218 3.90 15.48 10.01
N PHE A 219 2.68 15.03 9.72
CA PHE A 219 1.58 14.99 10.69
C PHE A 219 1.94 14.20 11.96
N ILE A 220 2.58 13.04 11.81
CA ILE A 220 2.96 12.20 12.96
C ILE A 220 4.19 12.74 13.69
N SER A 221 5.15 13.33 12.95
CA SER A 221 6.46 13.73 13.50
C SER A 221 6.56 15.17 14.01
N ASP A 222 5.62 16.06 13.67
CA ASP A 222 5.65 17.48 14.07
C ASP A 222 4.99 17.72 15.45
N ASN A 223 4.99 16.71 16.34
CA ASN A 223 4.61 16.81 17.75
C ASN A 223 5.81 17.10 18.66
#